data_AF-A0A3G6QQ89-F1
#
_entry.id   AF-A0A3G6QQ89-F1
#
_cell.length_a   1.000
_cell.length_b   1.000
_cell.length_c   1.000
_cell.angle_alpha   90.00
_cell.angle_beta   90.00
_cell.angle_gamma   90.00
#
_symmetry.space_group_name_H-M   'P 1'
#
loop_
_entity.id
_entity.type
_entity.pdbx_description
1 polymer ?
#
loop_
_entity_poly.entity_id
_entity_poly.type
_entity_poly.pdbx_seq_one_letter_code
_entity_poly.pdbx_strand_id
1 'polypeptide(L)' 'MKSPHQDRAVEKLDFIEQWLPARYTTSVNIILKKEPRDPAYIRKVKKKKINDHQVIDALYKVSLINKFQKEK' A
#
# COMPACT_ATOMS: atom_id res chain seq x y z
N MET A 1 17.13 7.82 20.32
CA MET A 1 15.71 7.49 20.61
C MET A 1 14.94 7.58 19.32
N LYS A 2 14.43 6.45 18.78
CA LYS A 2 13.52 6.48 17.62
C LYS A 2 12.16 6.96 18.10
N SER A 3 11.53 7.86 17.32
CA SER A 3 10.23 8.43 17.67
C SER A 3 9.14 7.39 17.37
N PRO A 4 8.14 7.19 18.26
CA PRO A 4 7.08 6.17 18.10
C PRO A 4 6.25 6.34 16.81
N HIS A 5 6.31 7.52 16.18
CA HIS A 5 5.69 7.77 14.88
C HIS A 5 6.47 7.16 13.69
N GLN A 6 7.79 6.97 13.83
CA GLN A 6 8.61 6.35 12.81
C GLN A 6 8.37 4.84 12.75
N ASP A 7 8.18 4.20 13.90
CA ASP A 7 7.98 2.74 13.98
C ASP A 7 6.67 2.32 13.30
N ARG A 8 5.57 3.04 13.52
CA ARG A 8 4.28 2.75 12.86
C ARG A 8 4.31 2.91 11.34
N ALA A 9 5.07 3.87 10.83
CA ALA A 9 5.20 4.07 9.38
C ALA A 9 6.04 2.96 8.73
N VAL A 10 7.08 2.48 9.42
CA VAL A 10 7.89 1.33 9.00
C VAL A 10 7.05 0.06 8.99
N GLU A 11 6.29 -0.21 10.06
CA GLU A 11 5.39 -1.37 10.14
C GLU A 11 4.38 -1.41 8.99
N LYS A 12 3.79 -0.26 8.62
CA LYS A 12 2.82 -0.19 7.50
C LYS A 12 3.48 -0.54 6.16
N LEU A 13 4.71 -0.08 5.92
CA LEU A 13 5.44 -0.35 4.69
C LEU A 13 5.88 -1.81 4.61
N ASP A 14 6.40 -2.36 5.69
CA ASP A 14 6.82 -3.77 5.76
C ASP A 14 5.63 -4.70 5.54
N PHE A 15 4.47 -4.36 6.12
CA PHE A 15 3.22 -5.08 5.88
C PHE A 15 2.80 -5.05 4.40
N ILE A 16 2.90 -3.88 3.74
CA ILE A 16 2.64 -3.77 2.30
C ILE A 16 3.63 -4.61 1.51
N GLU A 17 4.92 -4.60 1.84
CA GLU A 17 5.91 -5.41 1.12
C GLU A 17 5.63 -6.91 1.23
N GLN A 18 5.21 -7.38 2.40
CA GLN A 18 4.90 -8.78 2.65
C GLN A 18 3.59 -9.25 2.00
N TRP A 19 2.54 -8.43 2.06
CA TRP A 19 1.17 -8.88 1.76
C TRP A 19 0.57 -8.28 0.50
N LEU A 20 1.23 -7.35 -0.19
CA LEU A 20 0.71 -6.81 -1.44
C LEU A 20 0.81 -7.87 -2.55
N PRO A 21 -0.30 -8.18 -3.27
CA PRO A 21 -0.28 -9.16 -4.35
C PRO A 21 0.54 -8.66 -5.55
N ALA A 22 0.98 -9.56 -6.43
CA ALA A 22 1.76 -9.18 -7.62
C ALA A 22 0.98 -8.24 -8.58
N ARG A 23 -0.33 -8.45 -8.71
CA ARG A 23 -1.23 -7.63 -9.55
C ARG A 23 -2.11 -6.74 -8.67
N TYR A 24 -1.53 -5.67 -8.14
CA TYR A 24 -2.18 -4.81 -7.15
C TYR A 24 -2.72 -3.48 -7.69
N THR A 25 -2.19 -2.97 -8.81
CA THR A 25 -2.48 -1.60 -9.27
C THR A 25 -3.95 -1.39 -9.62
N THR A 26 -4.62 -2.40 -10.18
CA THR A 26 -6.06 -2.36 -10.45
C THR A 26 -6.85 -2.30 -9.15
N SER A 27 -6.54 -3.15 -8.17
CA SER A 27 -7.18 -3.15 -6.85
C SER A 27 -6.97 -1.83 -6.11
N VAL A 28 -5.77 -1.24 -6.22
CA VAL A 28 -5.50 0.09 -5.66
C VAL A 28 -6.41 1.15 -6.29
N ASN A 29 -6.56 1.16 -7.61
CA ASN A 29 -7.45 2.11 -8.28
C ASN A 29 -8.93 1.88 -7.92
N ILE A 30 -9.35 0.63 -7.72
CA ILE A 30 -10.68 0.32 -7.19
C ILE A 30 -10.88 0.95 -5.80
N ILE A 31 -9.86 0.95 -4.94
CA ILE A 31 -9.93 1.60 -3.62
C ILE A 31 -9.92 3.13 -3.73
N LEU A 32 -9.12 3.70 -4.63
CA LEU A 32 -9.03 5.15 -4.83
C LEU A 32 -10.31 5.75 -5.41
N LYS A 33 -11.12 4.94 -6.13
CA LYS A 33 -12.44 5.29 -6.69
C LYS A 33 -12.45 6.58 -7.52
N LYS A 34 -12.60 7.73 -6.86
CA LYS A 34 -12.80 9.05 -7.48
C LYS A 34 -11.54 9.63 -8.10
N GLU A 35 -10.36 9.23 -7.60
CA GLU A 35 -9.08 9.73 -8.10
C GLU A 35 -8.15 8.55 -8.45
N PRO A 36 -8.45 7.80 -9.53
CA PRO A 36 -7.55 6.76 -9.99
C PRO A 36 -6.19 7.37 -10.36
N ARG A 37 -5.13 6.65 -10.04
CA ARG A 37 -3.76 7.04 -10.38
C ARG A 37 -3.22 6.12 -11.47
N ASP A 38 -2.28 6.66 -12.23
CA ASP A 38 -1.58 5.86 -13.22
C ASP A 38 -0.88 4.65 -12.55
N PRO A 39 -0.98 3.42 -13.09
CA PRO A 39 -0.30 2.25 -12.53
C PRO A 39 1.21 2.41 -12.36
N ALA A 40 1.87 3.14 -13.25
CA ALA A 40 3.29 3.50 -13.11
C ALA A 40 3.52 4.45 -11.93
N TYR A 41 2.60 5.40 -11.69
CA TYR A 41 2.67 6.25 -10.50
C TYR A 41 2.50 5.44 -9.20
N ILE A 42 1.52 4.54 -9.14
CA ILE A 42 1.30 3.67 -7.97
C ILE A 42 2.55 2.82 -7.67
N ARG A 43 3.15 2.24 -8.71
CA ARG A 43 4.43 1.50 -8.60
C ARG A 43 5.57 2.40 -8.10
N LYS A 44 5.63 3.64 -8.60
CA LYS A 44 6.62 4.64 -8.18
C LYS A 44 6.45 5.01 -6.71
N VAL A 45 5.22 5.21 -6.22
CA VAL A 45 4.93 5.50 -4.80
C VAL A 45 5.47 4.38 -3.91
N LYS A 46 5.15 3.12 -4.23
CA LYS A 46 5.69 1.95 -3.50
C LYS A 46 7.22 1.94 -3.53
N LYS A 47 7.82 1.98 -4.73
CA LYS A 47 9.27 1.79 -4.90
C LYS A 47 10.09 2.91 -4.27
N LYS A 48 9.64 4.15 -4.41
CA LYS A 48 10.36 5.34 -3.92
C LYS A 48 9.89 5.80 -2.55
N LYS A 49 8.95 5.09 -1.91
CA LYS A 49 8.35 5.46 -0.62
C LYS A 49 7.90 6.94 -0.63
N ILE A 50 7.30 7.37 -1.75
CA ILE A 50 6.80 8.75 -1.91
C ILE A 50 5.70 8.95 -0.87
N ASN A 51 5.71 10.10 -0.19
CA ASN A 51 4.72 10.41 0.83
C ASN A 51 3.36 10.81 0.22
N ASP A 52 2.73 9.85 -0.46
CA ASP A 52 1.37 9.94 -0.97
C ASP A 52 0.48 9.09 -0.07
N HIS A 53 -0.14 9.76 0.91
CA HIS A 53 -0.93 9.09 1.94
C HIS A 53 -2.12 8.32 1.35
N GLN A 54 -2.75 8.82 0.29
CA GLN A 54 -3.88 8.16 -0.34
C GLN A 54 -3.46 6.85 -1.00
N VAL A 55 -2.38 6.87 -1.78
CA VAL A 55 -1.86 5.67 -2.46
C VAL A 55 -1.29 4.67 -1.45
N ILE A 56 -0.56 5.13 -0.44
CA ILE A 56 -0.05 4.26 0.63
C ILE A 56 -1.20 3.59 1.39
N ASP A 57 -2.26 4.33 1.71
CA ASP A 57 -3.42 3.76 2.41
C ASP A 57 -4.17 2.75 1.54
N ALA A 58 -4.32 3.02 0.23
CA ALA A 58 -4.90 2.08 -0.70
C ALA A 58 -4.04 0.80 -0.85
N LEU A 59 -2.71 0.93 -0.96
CA LEU A 59 -1.78 -0.21 -0.97
C LEU A 59 -1.93 -1.07 0.29
N TYR A 60 -2.03 -0.43 1.46
CA TYR A 60 -2.21 -1.13 2.72
C TYR A 60 -3.54 -1.90 2.77
N LYS A 61 -4.65 -1.28 2.33
CA LYS A 61 -5.96 -1.95 2.27
C LYS A 61 -5.97 -3.14 1.30
N VAL A 62 -5.33 -3.02 0.14
CA VAL A 62 -5.17 -4.18 -0.79
C VAL A 62 -4.38 -5.30 -0.11
N SER A 63 -3.33 -4.95 0.62
CA SER A 63 -2.49 -5.93 1.34
C SER A 63 -3.28 -6.65 2.44
N LEU A 64 -4.12 -5.93 3.20
CA LEU A 64 -5.02 -6.51 4.19
C LEU A 64 -5.98 -7.52 3.55
N ILE A 65 -6.62 -7.14 2.45
CA ILE A 65 -7.56 -8.02 1.72
C ILE A 65 -6.84 -9.30 1.25
N ASN A 66 -5.64 -9.17 0.67
CA ASN A 66 -4.87 -10.31 0.19
C ASN A 66 -4.42 -11.24 1.34
N LYS A 67 -4.02 -10.67 2.49
CA LYS A 67 -3.71 -11.45 3.70
C LYS A 67 -4.91 -12.28 4.15
N PHE A 68 -6.08 -11.65 4.32
CA PHE A 68 -7.30 -12.34 4.71
C PHE A 68 -7.73 -13.42 3.71
N GLN A 69 -7.48 -13.22 2.41
CA GLN A 69 -7.78 -14.22 1.39
C GLN A 69 -6.83 -15.42 1.40
N LYS A 70 -5.57 -15.23 1.80
CA LYS A 70 -4.56 -16.30 1.87
C LYS A 70 -4.58 -17.11 3.16
N GLU A 71 -5.04 -16.49 4.24
CA GLU A 71 -5.15 -17.13 5.56
C GLU A 71 -6.48 -17.85 5.76
N LYS A 72 -7.36 -17.85 4.74
CA LYS A 72 -8.65 -18.55 4.72
C LYS A 72 -8.53 -19.87 3.98
#